data_AF-A0A1Z5KR96-F1
#
_entry.id   AF-A0A1Z5KR96-F1
#
_cell.length_a   1.000
_cell.length_b   1.000
_cell.length_c   1.000
_cell.angle_alpha   90.00
_cell.angle_beta   90.00
_cell.angle_gamma   90.00
#
_symmetry.space_group_name_H-M   'P 1'
#
loop_
_entity.id
_entity.type
_entity.pdbx_description
1 polymer ?
#
loop_
_entity_poly.entity_id
_entity_poly.type
_entity_poly.pdbx_seq_one_letter_code
_entity_poly.pdbx_strand_id
1 'polypeptide(L)'
;MKFLSYWIATLVTPPIQQHHDFTISSTQQYTANVSPLQKGIFTWLADSNTAPSADDIDVLKQAFAAFYNTQNLDLSEQLLTQAIQRWQAQPADELAGLYRVRGDCYTQREEAEKAVADYTQAIQLLEGNEQADPIELPRSILGRARALKSLKKGELAATDYEQALKLFSTERSEATDAELVQDGILKNPYAAWEWGTSLRMKGDWTGAATVHALSADAFEQIGDRPHFLISQIDYGIDLAASNQNEKAEQVLKDIIPKTTGVEARDVALLQRVIAKEGEGRMALASLLWEDGNRVEAEQYLGDACLRLDQMQADAIARLQKESIGTDPATAKGLLYSIDDSIAAMDMTCSRFRKESFLEEQLGWPQTLRDKVIRLENLQ
;
A
#
# COMPACT_ATOMS: atom_id res chain seq x y z
N MET A 1 -12.79 17.37 21.24
CA MET A 1 -13.70 16.42 21.96
C MET A 1 -13.72 15.14 21.15
N LYS A 2 -13.31 14.01 21.74
CA LYS A 2 -13.21 12.69 21.09
C LYS A 2 -14.61 12.10 20.91
N PHE A 3 -15.10 11.88 19.69
CA PHE A 3 -16.32 11.12 19.42
C PHE A 3 -16.02 9.88 18.58
N LEU A 4 -15.39 8.90 19.21
CA LEU A 4 -15.42 7.49 18.78
C LEU A 4 -15.16 6.60 20.01
N SER A 5 -16.05 6.66 20.99
CA SER A 5 -16.17 5.62 22.03
C SER A 5 -17.50 5.72 22.78
N TYR A 6 -18.22 4.58 22.81
CA TYR A 6 -19.23 4.14 23.78
C TYR A 6 -20.68 4.66 23.76
N TRP A 7 -21.58 3.69 24.00
CA TRP A 7 -23.04 3.68 23.96
C TRP A 7 -23.70 3.86 25.36
N ILE A 8 -24.93 4.40 25.37
CA ILE A 8 -26.06 4.40 26.36
C ILE A 8 -25.79 4.81 27.83
N ALA A 9 -26.36 5.96 28.23
CA ALA A 9 -27.17 6.07 29.46
C ALA A 9 -28.06 7.32 29.43
N THR A 10 -29.35 7.11 29.70
CA THR A 10 -30.40 8.10 29.96
C THR A 10 -30.12 8.97 31.18
N LEU A 11 -30.54 10.26 31.17
CA LEU A 11 -31.38 10.92 32.20
C LEU A 11 -31.55 12.45 31.96
N VAL A 12 -32.81 12.86 31.81
CA VAL A 12 -33.55 13.99 32.44
C VAL A 12 -32.87 15.37 32.58
N THR A 13 -33.46 16.37 31.93
CA THR A 13 -33.19 17.81 32.08
C THR A 13 -34.14 18.49 33.09
N PRO A 14 -33.73 19.64 33.68
CA PRO A 14 -34.65 20.68 34.10
C PRO A 14 -34.40 22.03 33.39
N PRO A 15 -35.35 22.99 33.45
CA PRO A 15 -35.57 23.99 32.39
C PRO A 15 -34.81 25.31 32.55
N ILE A 16 -34.70 25.99 31.40
CA ILE A 16 -34.14 27.32 31.16
C ILE A 16 -35.08 28.42 31.67
N GLN A 17 -34.53 29.46 32.31
CA GLN A 17 -35.21 30.75 32.52
C GLN A 17 -34.61 31.83 31.61
N GLN A 18 -35.51 32.63 31.04
CA GLN A 18 -35.30 33.70 30.07
C GLN A 18 -34.79 35.02 30.67
N HIS A 19 -34.44 35.94 29.75
CA HIS A 19 -34.40 37.42 29.81
C HIS A 19 -33.01 37.96 29.43
N HIS A 20 -32.78 38.96 28.56
CA HIS A 20 -33.59 40.06 28.05
C HIS A 20 -33.20 40.43 26.59
N ASP A 21 -34.15 40.98 25.85
CA ASP A 21 -33.97 41.66 24.55
C ASP A 21 -33.09 42.93 24.67
N PHE A 22 -32.16 43.11 23.73
CA PHE A 22 -31.50 44.38 23.47
C PHE A 22 -31.54 44.68 21.97
N THR A 23 -32.40 45.61 21.57
CA THR A 23 -32.42 46.23 20.24
C THR A 23 -31.31 47.27 20.13
N ILE A 24 -30.48 47.20 19.07
CA ILE A 24 -29.54 48.27 18.71
C ILE A 24 -29.92 48.84 17.34
N SER A 25 -30.19 50.14 17.33
CA SER A 25 -30.43 50.98 16.15
C SER A 25 -29.12 51.36 15.46
N SER A 26 -29.22 51.58 14.15
CA SER A 26 -28.14 51.74 13.17
C SER A 26 -27.26 52.98 13.31
N THR A 27 -26.10 52.89 12.65
CA THR A 27 -25.16 53.93 12.16
C THR A 27 -24.20 54.58 13.15
N GLN A 28 -22.97 54.05 13.21
CA GLN A 28 -21.73 54.84 13.26
C GLN A 28 -20.54 53.96 12.81
N GLN A 29 -19.82 54.40 11.77
CA GLN A 29 -18.53 53.83 11.37
C GLN A 29 -17.50 54.15 12.45
N TYR A 30 -17.15 53.16 13.26
CA TYR A 30 -15.98 53.21 14.14
C TYR A 30 -14.92 52.25 13.60
N THR A 31 -13.75 52.79 13.25
CA THR A 31 -12.51 52.01 13.13
C THR A 31 -12.08 51.60 14.54
N ALA A 32 -12.68 50.53 15.06
CA ALA A 32 -12.41 50.03 16.39
C ALA A 32 -11.06 49.28 16.41
N ASN A 33 -10.11 49.79 17.20
CA ASN A 33 -8.99 49.00 17.69
C ASN A 33 -9.56 47.88 18.56
N VAL A 34 -9.73 46.70 17.97
CA VAL A 34 -10.30 45.52 18.63
C VAL A 34 -9.36 45.09 19.76
N SER A 35 -9.87 45.06 21.00
CA SER A 35 -9.06 44.67 22.16
C SER A 35 -8.60 43.21 22.06
N PRO A 36 -7.51 42.80 22.73
CA PRO A 36 -7.08 41.40 22.73
C PRO A 36 -8.17 40.43 23.19
N LEU A 37 -9.05 40.86 24.11
CA LEU A 37 -10.21 40.09 24.55
C LEU A 37 -11.28 39.98 23.45
N GLN A 38 -11.57 41.07 22.75
CA GLN A 38 -12.51 41.06 21.63
C GLN A 38 -11.95 40.26 20.46
N LYS A 39 -10.65 40.35 20.17
CA LYS A 39 -9.97 39.47 19.22
C LYS A 39 -10.12 38.02 19.68
N GLY A 40 -9.85 37.71 20.95
CA GLY A 40 -10.05 36.37 21.51
C GLY A 40 -11.49 35.88 21.40
N ILE A 41 -12.49 36.75 21.59
CA ILE A 41 -13.92 36.41 21.40
C ILE A 41 -14.27 36.24 19.92
N PHE A 42 -13.73 37.06 19.01
CA PHE A 42 -13.90 36.89 17.57
C PHE A 42 -13.21 35.62 17.06
N THR A 43 -12.03 35.30 17.57
CA THR A 43 -11.33 34.04 17.31
C THR A 43 -12.12 32.86 17.87
N TRP A 44 -12.67 32.96 19.08
CA TRP A 44 -13.52 31.92 19.68
C TRP A 44 -14.87 31.73 18.95
N LEU A 45 -15.49 32.82 18.47
CA LEU A 45 -16.69 32.77 17.65
C LEU A 45 -16.38 32.24 16.24
N ALA A 46 -15.20 32.53 15.69
CA ALA A 46 -14.73 31.97 14.42
C ALA A 46 -14.29 30.50 14.54
N ASP A 47 -13.79 30.07 15.70
CA ASP A 47 -13.43 28.70 16.05
C ASP A 47 -14.62 27.84 16.50
N SER A 48 -15.84 28.39 16.45
CA SER A 48 -17.03 27.58 16.67
C SER A 48 -17.30 26.73 15.43
N ASN A 49 -16.49 25.69 15.21
CA ASN A 49 -16.81 24.59 14.31
C ASN A 49 -18.16 24.04 14.77
N THR A 50 -19.22 24.44 14.07
CA THR A 50 -20.56 23.96 14.34
C THR A 50 -20.53 22.45 14.12
N ALA A 51 -20.92 21.69 15.14
CA ALA A 51 -21.01 20.24 15.05
C ALA A 51 -21.78 19.85 13.78
N PRO A 52 -21.36 18.78 13.08
CA PRO A 52 -22.03 18.35 11.86
C PRO A 52 -23.49 18.03 12.14
N SER A 53 -24.38 18.35 11.19
CA SER A 53 -25.80 18.06 11.34
C SER A 53 -26.06 16.54 11.31
N ALA A 54 -27.25 16.13 11.76
CA ALA A 54 -27.65 14.72 11.67
C ALA A 54 -27.60 14.20 10.23
N ASP A 55 -27.98 15.05 9.26
CA ASP A 55 -27.94 14.73 7.84
C ASP A 55 -26.50 14.60 7.33
N ASP A 56 -25.58 15.46 7.78
CA ASP A 56 -24.15 15.38 7.43
C ASP A 56 -23.52 14.08 7.93
N ILE A 57 -23.90 13.66 9.14
CA ILE A 57 -23.45 12.40 9.75
C ILE A 57 -24.06 11.20 9.00
N ASP A 58 -25.31 11.28 8.58
CA ASP A 58 -25.97 10.19 7.85
C ASP A 58 -25.33 9.96 6.48
N VAL A 59 -25.01 11.02 5.75
CA VAL A 59 -24.29 10.95 4.47
C VAL A 59 -22.93 10.28 4.66
N LEU A 60 -22.18 10.67 5.70
CA LEU A 60 -20.89 10.05 6.01
C LEU A 60 -21.02 8.55 6.33
N LYS A 61 -22.02 8.17 7.14
CA LYS A 61 -22.28 6.77 7.46
C LYS A 61 -22.62 5.95 6.24
N GLN A 62 -23.47 6.49 5.35
CA GLN A 62 -23.81 5.83 4.10
C GLN A 62 -22.59 5.69 3.19
N ALA A 63 -21.74 6.71 3.12
CA ALA A 63 -20.50 6.68 2.36
C ALA A 63 -19.57 5.55 2.83
N PHE A 64 -19.34 5.45 4.14
CA PHE A 64 -18.50 4.41 4.73
C PHE A 64 -19.14 3.03 4.65
N ALA A 65 -20.46 2.91 4.78
CA ALA A 65 -21.16 1.66 4.56
C ALA A 65 -21.03 1.19 3.10
N ALA A 66 -21.14 2.12 2.15
CA ALA A 66 -20.95 1.83 0.73
C ALA A 66 -19.53 1.32 0.46
N PHE A 67 -18.52 1.93 1.09
CA PHE A 67 -17.12 1.54 0.91
C PHE A 67 -16.76 0.22 1.62
N TYR A 68 -16.92 0.16 2.95
CA TYR A 68 -16.40 -0.94 3.77
C TYR A 68 -17.31 -2.17 3.82
N ASN A 69 -18.63 -1.99 3.66
CA ASN A 69 -19.58 -3.09 3.83
C ASN A 69 -20.08 -3.63 2.49
N THR A 70 -20.65 -2.77 1.65
CA THR A 70 -21.25 -3.21 0.38
C THR A 70 -20.28 -3.20 -0.78
N GLN A 71 -19.08 -2.60 -0.61
CA GLN A 71 -18.08 -2.38 -1.66
C GLN A 71 -18.65 -1.74 -2.94
N ASN A 72 -19.66 -0.88 -2.79
CA ASN A 72 -20.23 -0.12 -3.89
C ASN A 72 -19.40 1.15 -4.08
N LEU A 73 -18.32 1.03 -4.86
CA LEU A 73 -17.33 2.09 -5.05
C LEU A 73 -17.89 3.32 -5.80
N ASP A 74 -18.90 3.16 -6.65
CA ASP A 74 -19.61 4.27 -7.30
C ASP A 74 -20.42 5.08 -6.30
N LEU A 75 -21.24 4.40 -5.49
CA LEU A 75 -22.03 5.08 -4.46
C LEU A 75 -21.12 5.71 -3.39
N SER A 76 -20.06 5.00 -2.99
CA SER A 76 -19.08 5.49 -2.04
C SER A 76 -18.43 6.78 -2.52
N GLU A 77 -17.91 6.83 -3.75
CA GLU A 77 -17.30 8.03 -4.31
C GLU A 77 -18.28 9.22 -4.29
N GLN A 78 -19.50 9.03 -4.77
CA GLN A 78 -20.51 10.08 -4.82
C GLN A 78 -20.85 10.63 -3.43
N LEU A 79 -21.04 9.74 -2.44
CA LEU A 79 -21.38 10.13 -1.08
C LEU A 79 -20.19 10.77 -0.35
N LEU A 80 -18.96 10.30 -0.57
CA LEU A 80 -17.74 10.93 -0.03
C LEU A 80 -17.55 12.33 -0.61
N THR A 81 -17.78 12.51 -1.91
CA THR A 81 -17.75 13.83 -2.55
C THR A 81 -18.78 14.78 -1.93
N GLN A 82 -20.00 14.31 -1.65
CA GLN A 82 -21.00 15.10 -0.92
C GLN A 82 -20.60 15.39 0.52
N ALA A 83 -20.04 14.41 1.24
CA ALA A 83 -19.58 14.59 2.61
C ALA A 83 -18.48 15.66 2.67
N ILE A 84 -17.47 15.59 1.80
CA ILE A 84 -16.39 16.58 1.72
C ILE A 84 -16.94 18.00 1.51
N GLN A 85 -17.95 18.18 0.65
CA GLN A 85 -18.57 19.50 0.42
C GLN A 85 -19.30 20.02 1.66
N ARG A 86 -19.99 19.14 2.39
CA ARG A 86 -20.74 19.49 3.61
C ARG A 86 -19.83 19.75 4.82
N TRP A 87 -18.68 19.09 4.87
CA TRP A 87 -17.77 19.10 6.02
C TRP A 87 -16.66 20.16 5.92
N GLN A 88 -16.77 21.14 5.01
CA GLN A 88 -15.76 22.19 4.83
C GLN A 88 -15.51 23.06 6.08
N ALA A 89 -16.49 23.17 6.97
CA ALA A 89 -16.36 23.90 8.24
C ALA A 89 -15.94 23.01 9.42
N GLN A 90 -15.64 21.73 9.19
CA GLN A 90 -15.20 20.79 10.22
C GLN A 90 -13.67 20.87 10.40
N PRO A 91 -13.12 20.34 11.51
CA PRO A 91 -11.69 20.27 11.73
C PRO A 91 -10.92 19.70 10.53
N ALA A 92 -9.73 20.23 10.27
CA ALA A 92 -8.92 19.88 9.11
C ALA A 92 -8.55 18.38 9.08
N ASP A 93 -8.37 17.75 10.24
CA ASP A 93 -8.10 16.32 10.38
C ASP A 93 -9.30 15.44 10.00
N GLU A 94 -10.53 15.87 10.33
CA GLU A 94 -11.75 15.19 9.88
C GLU A 94 -11.89 15.27 8.36
N LEU A 95 -11.67 16.47 7.79
CA LEU A 95 -11.71 16.67 6.35
C LEU A 95 -10.61 15.87 5.62
N ALA A 96 -9.41 15.80 6.20
CA ALA A 96 -8.30 14.99 5.68
C ALA A 96 -8.67 13.50 5.66
N GLY A 97 -9.33 12.99 6.70
CA GLY A 97 -9.83 11.62 6.74
C GLY A 97 -10.81 11.31 5.60
N LEU A 98 -11.70 12.25 5.25
CA LEU A 98 -12.61 12.08 4.11
C LEU A 98 -11.89 12.04 2.77
N TYR A 99 -10.93 12.94 2.55
CA TYR A 99 -10.08 12.90 1.35
C TYR A 99 -9.30 11.59 1.27
N ARG A 100 -8.70 11.12 2.37
CA ARG A 100 -7.99 9.84 2.41
C ARG A 100 -8.89 8.67 2.02
N VAL A 101 -10.09 8.57 2.58
CA VAL A 101 -11.01 7.45 2.27
C VAL A 101 -11.51 7.53 0.82
N ARG A 102 -11.72 8.73 0.28
CA ARG A 102 -12.06 8.88 -1.15
C ARG A 102 -10.87 8.54 -2.06
N GLY A 103 -9.66 8.85 -1.64
CA GLY A 103 -8.43 8.34 -2.25
C GLY A 103 -8.36 6.81 -2.26
N ASP A 104 -8.67 6.16 -1.14
CA ASP A 104 -8.75 4.69 -1.04
C ASP A 104 -9.81 4.12 -2.00
N CYS A 105 -10.96 4.79 -2.11
CA CYS A 105 -12.01 4.46 -3.06
C CYS A 105 -11.53 4.58 -4.52
N TYR A 106 -10.82 5.66 -4.87
CA TYR A 106 -10.24 5.82 -6.20
C TYR A 106 -9.16 4.77 -6.51
N THR A 107 -8.32 4.41 -5.54
CA THR A 107 -7.33 3.33 -5.70
C THR A 107 -8.00 1.99 -6.01
N GLN A 108 -9.09 1.63 -5.30
CA GLN A 108 -9.84 0.40 -5.61
C GLN A 108 -10.55 0.43 -6.97
N ARG A 109 -10.83 1.62 -7.50
CA ARG A 109 -11.37 1.83 -8.85
C ARG A 109 -10.29 1.93 -9.94
N GLU A 110 -9.01 1.78 -9.57
CA GLU A 110 -7.86 1.98 -10.46
C GLU A 110 -7.72 3.41 -11.02
N GLU A 111 -8.33 4.40 -10.35
CA GLU A 111 -8.28 5.82 -10.72
C GLU A 111 -7.12 6.53 -9.99
N ALA A 112 -5.89 6.04 -10.22
CA ALA A 112 -4.74 6.39 -9.39
C ALA A 112 -4.37 7.88 -9.42
N GLU A 113 -4.58 8.62 -10.52
CA GLU A 113 -4.35 10.07 -10.54
C GLU A 113 -5.28 10.83 -9.58
N LYS A 114 -6.55 10.42 -9.50
CA LYS A 114 -7.51 11.02 -8.56
C LYS A 114 -7.16 10.66 -7.12
N ALA A 115 -6.74 9.41 -6.89
CA ALA A 115 -6.26 8.97 -5.59
C ALA A 115 -5.06 9.82 -5.11
N VAL A 116 -4.05 10.03 -5.98
CA VAL A 116 -2.91 10.91 -5.65
C VAL A 116 -3.35 12.31 -5.27
N ALA A 117 -4.30 12.90 -6.01
CA ALA A 117 -4.82 14.23 -5.71
C ALA A 117 -5.48 14.30 -4.32
N ASP A 118 -6.33 13.32 -4.00
CA ASP A 118 -7.02 13.24 -2.72
C ASP A 118 -6.07 13.00 -1.54
N TYR A 119 -5.15 12.05 -1.66
CA TYR A 119 -4.15 11.84 -0.61
C TYR A 119 -3.24 13.06 -0.43
N THR A 120 -2.90 13.77 -1.52
CA THR A 120 -2.13 15.02 -1.43
C THR A 120 -2.90 16.08 -0.65
N GLN A 121 -4.20 16.21 -0.90
CA GLN A 121 -5.05 17.14 -0.15
C GLN A 121 -5.15 16.75 1.33
N ALA A 122 -5.27 15.45 1.65
CA ALA A 122 -5.25 14.96 3.02
C ALA A 122 -3.94 15.28 3.73
N ILE A 123 -2.79 15.03 3.08
CA ILE A 123 -1.46 15.34 3.61
C ILE A 123 -1.33 16.85 3.91
N GLN A 124 -1.74 17.71 2.99
CA GLN A 124 -1.69 19.18 3.18
C GLN A 124 -2.50 19.67 4.38
N LEU A 125 -3.62 19.01 4.70
CA LEU A 125 -4.47 19.35 5.84
C LEU A 125 -3.90 18.85 7.18
N LEU A 126 -3.05 17.84 7.14
CA LEU A 126 -2.47 17.18 8.33
C LEU A 126 -1.07 17.71 8.66
N GLU A 127 -0.30 18.15 7.66
CA GLU A 127 1.05 18.69 7.86
C GLU A 127 1.04 19.92 8.79
N GLY A 128 1.82 19.84 9.87
CA GLY A 128 1.90 20.90 10.87
C GLY A 128 0.69 21.02 11.79
N ASN A 129 -0.32 20.14 11.65
CA ASN A 129 -1.47 20.12 12.55
C ASN A 129 -1.20 19.21 13.76
N GLU A 130 -0.73 19.80 14.85
CA GLU A 130 -0.43 19.07 16.09
C GLU A 130 -1.68 18.47 16.78
N GLN A 131 -2.88 18.92 16.41
CA GLN A 131 -4.13 18.42 16.98
C GLN A 131 -4.67 17.18 16.24
N ALA A 132 -4.20 16.93 15.02
CA ALA A 132 -4.61 15.78 14.23
C ALA A 132 -4.19 14.47 14.90
N ASP A 133 -4.97 13.40 14.69
CA ASP A 133 -4.53 12.06 15.08
C ASP A 133 -3.19 11.73 14.38
N PRO A 134 -2.11 11.46 15.13
CA PRO A 134 -0.78 11.21 14.56
C PRO A 134 -0.73 10.06 13.56
N ILE A 135 -1.73 9.19 13.51
CA ILE A 135 -1.79 8.07 12.57
C ILE A 135 -2.31 8.47 11.17
N GLU A 136 -3.03 9.59 11.02
CA GLU A 136 -3.67 9.93 9.76
C GLU A 136 -2.67 10.43 8.71
N LEU A 137 -1.62 11.15 9.13
CA LEU A 137 -0.56 11.61 8.22
C LEU A 137 0.19 10.43 7.57
N PRO A 138 0.78 9.47 8.32
CA PRO A 138 1.46 8.33 7.70
C PRO A 138 0.52 7.45 6.87
N ARG A 139 -0.77 7.32 7.24
CA ARG A 139 -1.75 6.60 6.41
C ARG A 139 -2.01 7.30 5.07
N SER A 140 -2.12 8.61 5.08
CA SER A 140 -2.35 9.41 3.86
C SER A 140 -1.13 9.37 2.94
N ILE A 141 0.08 9.46 3.50
CA ILE A 141 1.34 9.31 2.76
C ILE A 141 1.45 7.90 2.16
N LEU A 142 1.16 6.85 2.95
CA LEU A 142 1.18 5.48 2.46
C LEU A 142 0.17 5.25 1.32
N GLY A 143 -1.04 5.82 1.44
CA GLY A 143 -2.04 5.80 0.38
C GLY A 143 -1.53 6.44 -0.91
N ARG A 144 -0.88 7.61 -0.79
CA ARG A 144 -0.26 8.30 -1.94
C ARG A 144 0.86 7.48 -2.56
N ALA A 145 1.72 6.84 -1.76
CA ALA A 145 2.78 5.97 -2.23
C ALA A 145 2.24 4.84 -3.13
N ARG A 146 1.15 4.20 -2.71
CA ARG A 146 0.47 3.12 -3.47
C ARG A 146 -0.14 3.60 -4.77
N ALA A 147 -0.79 4.76 -4.75
CA ALA A 147 -1.34 5.38 -5.95
C ALA A 147 -0.23 5.79 -6.93
N LEU A 148 0.87 6.39 -6.44
CA LEU A 148 2.05 6.73 -7.25
C LEU A 148 2.73 5.50 -7.86
N LYS A 149 2.84 4.41 -7.10
CA LYS A 149 3.36 3.12 -7.60
C LYS A 149 2.50 2.58 -8.74
N SER A 150 1.17 2.68 -8.62
CA SER A 150 0.22 2.27 -9.67
C SER A 150 0.39 3.12 -10.96
N LEU A 151 0.75 4.39 -10.81
CA LEU A 151 1.11 5.29 -11.92
C LEU A 151 2.54 5.11 -12.46
N LYS A 152 3.24 4.07 -11.99
CA LYS A 152 4.64 3.79 -12.31
C LYS A 152 5.63 4.91 -11.92
N LYS A 153 5.25 5.79 -10.99
CA LYS A 153 6.10 6.88 -10.46
C LYS A 153 6.99 6.40 -9.30
N GLY A 154 7.90 5.47 -9.61
CA GLY A 154 8.68 4.71 -8.62
C GLY A 154 9.48 5.56 -7.63
N GLU A 155 10.15 6.62 -8.10
CA GLU A 155 10.95 7.49 -7.24
C GLU A 155 10.08 8.21 -6.19
N LEU A 156 8.98 8.83 -6.61
CA LEU A 156 8.06 9.52 -5.70
C LEU A 156 7.38 8.54 -4.74
N ALA A 157 6.99 7.37 -5.22
CA ALA A 157 6.43 6.33 -4.38
C ALA A 157 7.41 5.87 -3.30
N ALA A 158 8.68 5.64 -3.66
CA ALA A 158 9.71 5.22 -2.71
C ALA A 158 9.96 6.26 -1.61
N THR A 159 9.94 7.56 -1.94
CA THR A 159 10.03 8.63 -0.95
C THR A 159 8.84 8.62 0.03
N ASP A 160 7.62 8.48 -0.48
CA ASP A 160 6.43 8.42 0.37
C ASP A 160 6.42 7.17 1.26
N TYR A 161 6.80 5.99 0.75
CA TYR A 161 6.90 4.78 1.57
C TYR A 161 7.89 4.93 2.72
N GLU A 162 9.09 5.44 2.43
CA GLU A 162 10.12 5.68 3.46
C GLU A 162 9.58 6.64 4.55
N GLN A 163 8.97 7.75 4.13
CA GLN A 163 8.43 8.73 5.05
C GLN A 163 7.28 8.16 5.90
N ALA A 164 6.37 7.40 5.29
CA ALA A 164 5.27 6.75 6.00
C ALA A 164 5.79 5.75 7.05
N LEU A 165 6.75 4.89 6.68
CA LEU A 165 7.36 3.91 7.59
C LEU A 165 8.04 4.60 8.77
N LYS A 166 8.82 5.66 8.54
CA LYS A 166 9.41 6.47 9.62
C LYS A 166 8.35 7.02 10.58
N LEU A 167 7.24 7.52 10.06
CA LEU A 167 6.18 8.14 10.86
C LEU A 167 5.30 7.12 11.62
N PHE A 168 5.17 5.90 11.11
CA PHE A 168 4.54 4.77 11.83
C PHE A 168 5.37 4.27 13.02
N SER A 169 6.65 4.65 13.09
CA SER A 169 7.49 4.30 14.23
C SER A 169 6.94 4.89 15.54
N THR A 170 7.08 4.11 16.61
CA THR A 170 6.77 4.52 17.98
C THR A 170 8.01 5.01 18.73
N GLU A 171 9.20 4.78 18.18
CA GLU A 171 10.48 5.15 18.76
C GLU A 171 10.85 6.59 18.39
N ARG A 172 10.20 7.59 18.99
CA ARG A 172 10.36 8.99 18.55
C ARG A 172 11.46 9.78 19.27
N SER A 173 11.98 9.28 20.38
CA SER A 173 13.00 10.01 21.16
C SER A 173 14.40 9.49 20.84
N GLU A 174 15.26 10.34 20.30
CA GLU A 174 16.68 10.08 20.02
C GLU A 174 17.00 9.00 18.96
N ALA A 175 15.99 8.39 18.34
CA ALA A 175 16.18 7.44 17.24
C ALA A 175 16.68 8.13 15.96
N THR A 176 17.61 7.47 15.27
CA THR A 176 18.05 7.82 13.92
C THR A 176 16.98 7.47 12.88
N ASP A 177 17.04 8.10 11.71
CA ASP A 177 16.16 7.77 10.58
C ASP A 177 16.17 6.28 10.22
N ALA A 178 17.32 5.61 10.37
CA ALA A 178 17.44 4.19 10.09
C ALA A 178 16.67 3.32 11.11
N GLU A 179 16.75 3.67 12.40
CA GLU A 179 16.01 2.98 13.47
C GLU A 179 14.50 3.19 13.31
N LEU A 180 14.06 4.42 12.99
CA LEU A 180 12.66 4.73 12.70
C LEU A 180 12.12 3.89 11.53
N VAL A 181 12.89 3.80 10.44
CA VAL A 181 12.52 2.95 9.30
C VAL A 181 12.42 1.49 9.72
N GLN A 182 13.39 0.97 10.47
CA GLN A 182 13.40 -0.43 10.87
C GLN A 182 12.20 -0.79 11.75
N ASP A 183 11.87 0.02 12.77
CA ASP A 183 10.67 -0.16 13.58
C ASP A 183 9.38 -0.02 12.74
N GLY A 184 9.36 0.92 11.78
CA GLY A 184 8.28 1.06 10.81
C GLY A 184 8.06 -0.20 9.97
N ILE A 185 9.14 -0.82 9.48
CA ILE A 185 9.12 -2.06 8.70
C ILE A 185 8.56 -3.21 9.54
N LEU A 186 8.97 -3.35 10.80
CA LEU A 186 8.45 -4.39 11.70
C LEU A 186 6.93 -4.29 11.89
N LYS A 187 6.39 -3.08 11.91
CA LYS A 187 4.95 -2.84 12.05
C LYS A 187 4.16 -3.02 10.77
N ASN A 188 4.79 -2.78 9.63
CA ASN A 188 4.15 -2.87 8.33
C ASN A 188 5.08 -3.50 7.28
N PRO A 189 5.34 -4.83 7.38
CA PRO A 189 6.23 -5.53 6.46
C PRO A 189 5.71 -5.53 5.02
N TYR A 190 4.40 -5.41 4.83
CA TYR A 190 3.76 -5.26 3.53
C TYR A 190 4.16 -3.94 2.85
N ALA A 191 4.05 -2.81 3.55
CA ALA A 191 4.50 -1.52 3.01
C ALA A 191 6.02 -1.49 2.77
N ALA A 192 6.80 -2.21 3.58
CA ALA A 192 8.23 -2.37 3.34
C ALA A 192 8.51 -3.13 2.02
N TRP A 193 7.80 -4.24 1.77
CA TRP A 193 7.94 -4.94 0.48
C TRP A 193 7.51 -4.05 -0.69
N GLU A 194 6.40 -3.32 -0.54
CA GLU A 194 5.94 -2.34 -1.53
C GLU A 194 6.99 -1.24 -1.80
N TRP A 195 7.71 -0.80 -0.77
CA TRP A 195 8.82 0.13 -0.88
C TRP A 195 9.99 -0.44 -1.68
N GLY A 196 10.41 -1.68 -1.38
CA GLY A 196 11.47 -2.37 -2.12
C GLY A 196 11.15 -2.46 -3.61
N THR A 197 9.92 -2.81 -3.98
CA THR A 197 9.49 -2.80 -5.39
C THR A 197 9.50 -1.41 -6.03
N SER A 198 9.23 -0.34 -5.27
CA SER A 198 9.32 1.04 -5.77
C SER A 198 10.77 1.48 -5.99
N LEU A 199 11.70 0.99 -5.17
CA LEU A 199 13.14 1.19 -5.36
C LEU A 199 13.65 0.49 -6.63
N ARG A 200 13.14 -0.71 -6.97
CA ARG A 200 13.41 -1.35 -8.28
C ARG A 200 13.03 -0.43 -9.44
N MET A 201 11.83 0.16 -9.39
CA MET A 201 11.33 1.07 -10.41
C MET A 201 12.15 2.37 -10.53
N LYS A 202 12.77 2.80 -9.42
CA LYS A 202 13.75 3.90 -9.40
C LYS A 202 15.13 3.48 -9.97
N GLY A 203 15.39 2.18 -10.12
CA GLY A 203 16.69 1.62 -10.50
C GLY A 203 17.65 1.43 -9.32
N ASP A 204 17.18 1.61 -8.08
CA ASP A 204 17.97 1.41 -6.86
C ASP A 204 17.85 -0.03 -6.35
N TRP A 205 18.57 -0.93 -7.01
CA TRP A 205 18.57 -2.36 -6.71
C TRP A 205 19.24 -2.71 -5.38
N THR A 206 20.23 -1.93 -4.96
CA THR A 206 20.90 -2.12 -3.66
C THR A 206 19.96 -1.73 -2.52
N GLY A 207 19.24 -0.62 -2.65
CA GLY A 207 18.19 -0.22 -1.73
C GLY A 207 17.06 -1.25 -1.69
N ALA A 208 16.58 -1.71 -2.86
CA ALA A 208 15.55 -2.74 -2.96
C ALA A 208 15.95 -4.04 -2.24
N ALA A 209 17.19 -4.53 -2.46
CA ALA A 209 17.72 -5.70 -1.77
C ALA A 209 17.70 -5.52 -0.25
N THR A 210 18.14 -4.36 0.24
CA THR A 210 18.16 -4.06 1.68
C THR A 210 16.76 -4.09 2.28
N VAL A 211 15.81 -3.43 1.63
CA VAL A 211 14.43 -3.33 2.13
C VAL A 211 13.69 -4.67 2.05
N HIS A 212 13.87 -5.46 0.98
CA HIS A 212 13.25 -6.79 0.90
C HIS A 212 13.84 -7.77 1.92
N ALA A 213 15.13 -7.69 2.24
CA ALA A 213 15.72 -8.46 3.33
C ALA A 213 15.09 -8.09 4.69
N LEU A 214 14.97 -6.79 4.99
CA LEU A 214 14.33 -6.31 6.22
C LEU A 214 12.83 -6.69 6.29
N SER A 215 12.13 -6.61 5.16
CA SER A 215 10.73 -7.07 5.04
C SER A 215 10.61 -8.56 5.31
N ALA A 216 11.52 -9.38 4.77
CA ALA A 216 11.57 -10.81 5.06
C ALA A 216 11.73 -11.07 6.56
N ASP A 217 12.73 -10.46 7.20
CA ASP A 217 12.98 -10.63 8.64
C ASP A 217 11.75 -10.24 9.48
N ALA A 218 11.03 -9.20 9.08
CA ALA A 218 9.79 -8.77 9.72
C ALA A 218 8.65 -9.79 9.53
N PHE A 219 8.49 -10.37 8.33
CA PHE A 219 7.53 -11.45 8.09
C PHE A 219 7.85 -12.72 8.88
N GLU A 220 9.14 -13.06 9.02
CA GLU A 220 9.58 -14.20 9.82
C GLU A 220 9.19 -14.03 11.30
N GLN A 221 9.39 -12.82 11.85
CA GLN A 221 9.05 -12.52 13.25
C GLN A 221 7.57 -12.68 13.57
N ILE A 222 6.68 -12.38 12.61
CA ILE A 222 5.23 -12.56 12.79
C ILE A 222 4.74 -13.96 12.40
N GLY A 223 5.65 -14.85 11.97
CA GLY A 223 5.33 -16.23 11.58
C GLY A 223 4.67 -16.34 10.20
N ASP A 224 4.76 -15.31 9.35
CA ASP A 224 4.18 -15.30 8.02
C ASP A 224 5.15 -15.93 7.00
N ARG A 225 5.14 -17.26 6.98
CA ARG A 225 6.09 -18.07 6.21
C ARG A 225 6.04 -17.81 4.69
N PRO A 226 4.87 -17.73 4.03
CA PRO A 226 4.79 -17.46 2.59
C PRO A 226 5.43 -16.11 2.21
N HIS A 227 5.10 -15.03 2.92
CA HIS A 227 5.62 -13.71 2.63
C HIS A 227 7.11 -13.58 2.95
N PHE A 228 7.59 -14.22 4.02
CA PHE A 228 9.03 -14.34 4.27
C PHE A 228 9.77 -14.93 3.06
N LEU A 229 9.27 -16.04 2.51
CA LEU A 229 9.92 -16.71 1.37
C LEU A 229 9.89 -15.83 0.12
N ILE A 230 8.76 -15.18 -0.16
CA ILE A 230 8.62 -14.26 -1.29
C ILE A 230 9.65 -13.13 -1.16
N SER A 231 9.71 -12.48 0.00
CA SER A 231 10.65 -11.38 0.28
C SER A 231 12.12 -11.80 0.22
N GLN A 232 12.47 -13.00 0.70
CA GLN A 232 13.85 -13.53 0.59
C GLN A 232 14.25 -13.86 -0.86
N ILE A 233 13.32 -14.37 -1.67
CA ILE A 233 13.58 -14.58 -3.09
C ILE A 233 13.75 -13.24 -3.80
N ASP A 234 12.88 -12.27 -3.51
CA ASP A 234 13.02 -10.90 -4.03
C ASP A 234 14.36 -10.27 -3.63
N TYR A 235 14.82 -10.46 -2.40
CA TYR A 235 16.15 -10.06 -1.95
C TYR A 235 17.26 -10.69 -2.81
N GLY A 236 17.22 -12.01 -3.04
CA GLY A 236 18.19 -12.70 -3.89
C GLY A 236 18.20 -12.18 -5.34
N ILE A 237 17.02 -11.91 -5.91
CA ILE A 237 16.88 -11.31 -7.24
C ILE A 237 17.48 -9.90 -7.28
N ASP A 238 17.26 -9.09 -6.25
CA ASP A 238 17.80 -7.72 -6.19
C ASP A 238 19.32 -7.69 -6.02
N LEU A 239 19.89 -8.66 -5.32
CA LEU A 239 21.33 -8.87 -5.30
C LEU A 239 21.87 -9.19 -6.70
N ALA A 240 21.20 -10.05 -7.46
CA ALA A 240 21.58 -10.35 -8.84
C ALA A 240 21.48 -9.10 -9.73
N ALA A 241 20.39 -8.35 -9.60
CA ALA A 241 20.13 -7.12 -10.32
C ALA A 241 21.15 -6.00 -10.00
N SER A 242 21.68 -5.97 -8.77
CA SER A 242 22.77 -5.07 -8.34
C SER A 242 24.19 -5.62 -8.62
N ASN A 243 24.32 -6.70 -9.40
CA ASN A 243 25.57 -7.39 -9.73
C ASN A 243 26.33 -7.99 -8.53
N GLN A 244 25.65 -8.26 -7.42
CA GLN A 244 26.19 -9.00 -6.27
C GLN A 244 26.00 -10.51 -6.46
N ASN A 245 26.49 -11.04 -7.60
CA ASN A 245 26.13 -12.38 -8.10
C ASN A 245 26.45 -13.50 -7.11
N GLU A 246 27.65 -13.54 -6.54
CA GLU A 246 28.04 -14.60 -5.59
C GLU A 246 27.08 -14.66 -4.37
N LYS A 247 26.70 -13.49 -3.85
CA LYS A 247 25.78 -13.38 -2.73
C LYS A 247 24.34 -13.74 -3.15
N ALA A 248 23.94 -13.31 -4.34
CA ALA A 248 22.64 -13.68 -4.92
C ALA A 248 22.51 -15.19 -5.07
N GLU A 249 23.53 -15.85 -5.61
CA GLU A 249 23.56 -17.31 -5.74
C GLU A 249 23.44 -18.00 -4.39
N GLN A 250 24.23 -17.57 -3.40
CA GLN A 250 24.18 -18.13 -2.06
C GLN A 250 22.78 -18.02 -1.44
N VAL A 251 22.16 -16.84 -1.52
CA VAL A 251 20.82 -16.59 -0.97
C VAL A 251 19.77 -17.43 -1.70
N LEU A 252 19.78 -17.44 -3.03
CA LEU A 252 18.79 -18.16 -3.83
C LEU A 252 18.89 -19.67 -3.65
N LYS A 253 20.12 -20.23 -3.59
CA LYS A 253 20.34 -21.67 -3.31
C LYS A 253 19.85 -22.08 -1.92
N ASP A 254 19.94 -21.20 -0.92
CA ASP A 254 19.45 -21.48 0.43
C ASP A 254 17.93 -21.38 0.53
N ILE A 255 17.30 -20.37 -0.08
CA ILE A 255 15.88 -20.09 0.11
C ILE A 255 14.96 -20.94 -0.78
N ILE A 256 15.34 -21.20 -2.03
CA ILE A 256 14.48 -21.91 -3.00
C ILE A 256 14.05 -23.30 -2.50
N PRO A 257 14.91 -24.14 -1.92
CA PRO A 257 14.47 -25.44 -1.38
C PRO A 257 13.42 -25.32 -0.27
N LYS A 258 13.43 -24.19 0.46
CA LYS A 258 12.55 -23.93 1.60
C LYS A 258 11.13 -23.49 1.19
N THR A 259 10.85 -23.34 -0.11
CA THR A 259 9.48 -23.13 -0.63
C THR A 259 8.67 -24.43 -0.71
N THR A 260 9.33 -25.58 -0.56
CA THR A 260 8.65 -26.88 -0.50
C THR A 260 7.99 -27.09 0.86
N GLY A 261 6.80 -27.69 0.86
CA GLY A 261 6.05 -27.95 2.11
C GLY A 261 5.47 -26.70 2.78
N VAL A 262 5.41 -25.56 2.07
CA VAL A 262 4.74 -24.35 2.57
C VAL A 262 3.24 -24.59 2.60
N GLU A 263 2.65 -24.37 3.77
CA GLU A 263 1.21 -24.34 3.96
C GLU A 263 0.75 -22.88 4.00
N ALA A 264 -0.35 -22.57 3.32
CA ALA A 264 -0.99 -21.26 3.40
C ALA A 264 -2.51 -21.43 3.45
N ARG A 265 -3.19 -20.40 3.97
CA ARG A 265 -4.65 -20.41 4.13
C ARG A 265 -5.41 -20.37 2.80
N ASP A 266 -4.81 -19.72 1.80
CA ASP A 266 -5.38 -19.56 0.47
C ASP A 266 -4.44 -20.15 -0.59
N VAL A 267 -5.04 -20.80 -1.59
CA VAL A 267 -4.39 -21.33 -2.78
C VAL A 267 -3.70 -20.21 -3.57
N ALA A 268 -4.29 -19.02 -3.62
CA ALA A 268 -3.71 -17.88 -4.34
C ALA A 268 -2.31 -17.51 -3.80
N LEU A 269 -2.15 -17.52 -2.47
CA LEU A 269 -0.87 -17.23 -1.83
C LEU A 269 0.17 -18.33 -2.12
N LEU A 270 -0.24 -19.61 -2.16
CA LEU A 270 0.66 -20.70 -2.56
C LEU A 270 1.11 -20.56 -4.02
N GLN A 271 0.19 -20.21 -4.92
CA GLN A 271 0.52 -19.93 -6.32
C GLN A 271 1.49 -18.75 -6.41
N ARG A 272 1.32 -17.72 -5.57
CA ARG A 272 2.25 -16.60 -5.52
C ARG A 272 3.66 -17.01 -5.11
N VAL A 273 3.79 -17.88 -4.09
CA VAL A 273 5.09 -18.45 -3.67
C VAL A 273 5.74 -19.23 -4.82
N ILE A 274 4.99 -20.09 -5.51
CA ILE A 274 5.52 -20.89 -6.63
C ILE A 274 5.96 -19.99 -7.79
N ALA A 275 5.16 -18.97 -8.12
CA ALA A 275 5.51 -18.04 -9.17
C ALA A 275 6.80 -17.27 -8.84
N LYS A 276 6.93 -16.79 -7.60
CA LYS A 276 8.13 -16.11 -7.12
C LYS A 276 9.33 -17.04 -7.08
N GLU A 277 9.15 -18.30 -6.67
CA GLU A 277 10.19 -19.33 -6.77
C GLU A 277 10.66 -19.52 -8.22
N GLY A 278 9.74 -19.56 -9.18
CA GLY A 278 10.07 -19.59 -10.60
C GLY A 278 10.95 -18.42 -11.02
N GLU A 279 10.59 -17.18 -10.63
CA GLU A 279 11.41 -15.98 -10.87
C GLU A 279 12.83 -16.13 -10.26
N GLY A 280 12.92 -16.60 -9.01
CA GLY A 280 14.20 -16.81 -8.32
C GLY A 280 15.07 -17.87 -8.99
N ARG A 281 14.47 -18.99 -9.44
CA ARG A 281 15.18 -20.04 -10.18
C ARG A 281 15.68 -19.54 -11.54
N MET A 282 14.91 -18.72 -12.25
CA MET A 282 15.36 -18.14 -13.52
C MET A 282 16.55 -17.20 -13.32
N ALA A 283 16.50 -16.34 -12.29
CA ALA A 283 17.63 -15.49 -11.94
C ALA A 283 18.87 -16.33 -11.59
N LEU A 284 18.73 -17.32 -10.70
CA LEU A 284 19.81 -18.21 -10.29
C LEU A 284 20.42 -19.00 -11.46
N ALA A 285 19.59 -19.61 -12.30
CA ALA A 285 20.05 -20.34 -13.48
C ALA A 285 20.86 -19.44 -14.42
N SER A 286 20.43 -18.19 -14.60
CA SER A 286 21.13 -17.23 -15.46
C SER A 286 22.51 -16.83 -14.90
N LEU A 287 22.66 -16.75 -13.58
CA LEU A 287 23.95 -16.48 -12.93
C LEU A 287 24.89 -17.66 -13.08
N LEU A 288 24.42 -18.87 -12.74
CA LEU A 288 25.21 -20.11 -12.84
C LEU A 288 25.70 -20.38 -14.26
N TRP A 289 24.87 -20.04 -15.26
CA TRP A 289 25.24 -20.18 -16.66
C TRP A 289 26.43 -19.27 -17.03
N GLU A 290 26.40 -18.03 -16.58
CA GLU A 290 27.44 -17.03 -16.84
C GLU A 290 28.76 -17.38 -16.13
N ASP A 291 28.66 -18.00 -14.95
CA ASP A 291 29.79 -18.51 -14.18
C ASP A 291 30.33 -19.85 -14.73
N GLY A 292 29.74 -20.37 -15.81
CA GLY A 292 30.18 -21.58 -16.51
C GLY A 292 29.68 -22.89 -15.91
N ASN A 293 28.86 -22.83 -14.85
CA ASN A 293 28.26 -23.99 -14.21
C ASN A 293 26.96 -24.43 -14.94
N ARG A 294 27.13 -24.85 -16.19
CA ARG A 294 26.01 -25.12 -17.12
C ARG A 294 25.08 -26.23 -16.67
N VAL A 295 25.62 -27.29 -16.09
CA VAL A 295 24.81 -28.45 -15.64
C VAL A 295 23.86 -28.04 -14.53
N GLU A 296 24.34 -27.28 -13.54
CA GLU A 296 23.49 -26.79 -12.45
C GLU A 296 22.49 -25.74 -12.95
N ALA A 297 22.91 -24.85 -13.86
CA ALA A 297 22.02 -23.87 -14.49
C ALA A 297 20.84 -24.54 -15.23
N GLU A 298 21.11 -25.57 -16.03
CA GLU A 298 20.09 -26.34 -16.76
C GLU A 298 19.12 -27.05 -15.80
N GLN A 299 19.60 -27.54 -14.65
CA GLN A 299 18.75 -28.14 -13.62
C GLN A 299 17.78 -27.11 -13.03
N TYR A 300 18.27 -25.94 -12.60
CA TYR A 300 17.39 -24.90 -12.04
C TYR A 300 16.38 -24.38 -13.06
N LEU A 301 16.78 -24.22 -14.32
CA LEU A 301 15.89 -23.84 -15.40
C LEU A 301 14.82 -24.91 -15.67
N GLY A 302 15.21 -26.18 -15.77
CA GLY A 302 14.28 -27.29 -15.97
C GLY A 302 13.26 -27.39 -14.83
N ASP A 303 13.71 -27.27 -13.58
CA ASP A 303 12.84 -27.25 -12.40
C ASP A 303 11.88 -26.04 -12.40
N ALA A 304 12.37 -24.85 -12.78
CA ALA A 304 11.55 -23.65 -12.88
C ALA A 304 10.41 -23.86 -13.88
N CYS A 305 10.73 -24.37 -15.08
CA CYS A 305 9.74 -24.66 -16.09
C CYS A 305 8.72 -25.70 -15.62
N LEU A 306 9.19 -26.81 -15.05
CA LEU A 306 8.32 -27.87 -14.56
C LEU A 306 7.31 -27.36 -13.53
N ARG A 307 7.76 -26.56 -12.55
CA ARG A 307 6.90 -26.05 -11.48
C ARG A 307 5.91 -25.01 -11.99
N LEU A 308 6.33 -24.10 -12.86
CA LEU A 308 5.45 -23.09 -13.46
C LEU A 308 4.37 -23.76 -14.33
N ASP A 309 4.75 -24.68 -15.20
CA ASP A 309 3.80 -25.35 -16.09
C ASP A 309 2.80 -26.23 -15.30
N GLN A 310 3.24 -26.88 -14.21
CA GLN A 310 2.34 -27.57 -13.27
C GLN A 310 1.35 -26.61 -12.61
N MET A 311 1.83 -25.44 -12.16
CA MET A 311 0.98 -24.41 -11.56
C MET A 311 -0.05 -23.87 -12.56
N GLN A 312 0.35 -23.60 -13.80
CA GLN A 312 -0.58 -23.22 -14.86
C GLN A 312 -1.65 -24.30 -15.08
N ALA A 313 -1.26 -25.57 -15.17
CA ALA A 313 -2.20 -26.66 -15.39
C ALA A 313 -3.23 -26.77 -14.25
N ASP A 314 -2.80 -26.64 -12.98
CA ASP A 314 -3.71 -26.59 -11.82
C ASP A 314 -4.64 -25.38 -11.88
N ALA A 315 -4.11 -24.19 -12.20
CA ALA A 315 -4.90 -22.97 -12.30
C ALA A 315 -5.97 -23.05 -13.40
N ILE A 316 -5.63 -23.57 -14.59
CA ILE A 316 -6.60 -23.80 -15.68
C ILE A 316 -7.67 -24.82 -15.26
N ALA A 317 -7.27 -25.91 -14.60
CA ALA A 317 -8.20 -26.93 -14.13
C ALA A 317 -9.19 -26.40 -13.08
N ARG A 318 -8.78 -25.44 -12.25
CA ARG A 318 -9.66 -24.74 -11.29
C ARG A 318 -10.67 -23.84 -11.99
N LEU A 319 -10.21 -23.01 -12.92
CA LEU A 319 -11.10 -22.12 -13.70
C LEU A 319 -12.17 -22.91 -14.47
N GLN A 320 -11.81 -24.06 -15.03
CA GLN A 320 -12.75 -24.96 -15.70
C GLN A 320 -13.80 -25.53 -14.73
N LYS A 321 -13.46 -25.77 -13.46
CA LYS A 321 -14.40 -26.23 -12.44
C LYS A 321 -15.30 -25.11 -11.91
N GLU A 322 -14.76 -23.90 -11.76
CA GLU A 322 -15.50 -22.73 -11.27
C GLU A 322 -16.53 -22.22 -12.30
N SER A 323 -16.21 -22.25 -13.60
CA SER A 323 -17.16 -21.90 -14.67
C SER A 323 -18.44 -22.77 -14.72
N ILE A 324 -18.50 -23.87 -13.95
CA ILE A 324 -19.66 -24.76 -13.84
C ILE A 324 -20.59 -24.34 -12.66
N GLY A 325 -20.19 -23.41 -11.80
CA GLY A 325 -21.01 -22.91 -10.71
C GLY A 325 -20.55 -21.55 -10.20
N THR A 326 -21.36 -20.53 -10.45
CA THR A 326 -21.25 -19.11 -10.04
C THR A 326 -20.27 -18.22 -10.80
N ASP A 327 -20.73 -17.01 -11.06
CA ASP A 327 -20.01 -15.91 -11.72
C ASP A 327 -18.76 -15.60 -10.89
N PRO A 328 -17.54 -15.72 -11.45
CA PRO A 328 -16.34 -15.45 -10.70
C PRO A 328 -16.34 -13.97 -10.38
N ALA A 329 -16.58 -13.63 -9.11
CA ALA A 329 -16.16 -12.35 -8.58
C ALA A 329 -14.64 -12.33 -8.70
N THR A 330 -14.14 -11.89 -9.86
CA THR A 330 -12.75 -11.49 -10.04
C THR A 330 -12.55 -10.29 -9.14
N ALA A 331 -12.27 -10.55 -7.86
CA ALA A 331 -11.66 -9.57 -6.98
C ALA A 331 -10.32 -9.23 -7.64
N LYS A 332 -10.34 -8.17 -8.44
CA LYS A 332 -9.16 -7.68 -9.15
C LYS A 332 -8.18 -7.27 -8.06
N GLY A 333 -7.13 -8.06 -7.86
CA GLY A 333 -6.15 -7.82 -6.81
C GLY A 333 -5.52 -6.44 -6.95
N LEU A 334 -5.19 -5.80 -5.84
CA LEU A 334 -4.52 -4.50 -5.86
C LEU A 334 -3.17 -4.63 -6.55
N LEU A 335 -2.93 -3.81 -7.59
CA LEU A 335 -1.75 -3.86 -8.47
C LEU A 335 -0.40 -3.60 -7.78
N TYR A 336 -0.41 -3.33 -6.47
CA TYR A 336 0.78 -2.97 -5.70
C TYR A 336 1.06 -3.92 -4.54
N SER A 337 0.18 -4.86 -4.20
CA SER A 337 0.35 -5.75 -3.04
C SER A 337 1.32 -6.91 -3.33
N ILE A 338 1.95 -7.43 -2.28
CA ILE A 338 2.68 -8.71 -2.31
C ILE A 338 1.74 -9.91 -2.59
N ASP A 339 0.45 -9.74 -2.26
CA ASP A 339 -0.64 -10.68 -2.53
C ASP A 339 -1.24 -10.53 -3.94
N ASP A 340 -0.55 -9.87 -4.87
CA ASP A 340 -1.05 -9.71 -6.24
C ASP A 340 -1.24 -11.07 -6.93
N SER A 341 -2.37 -11.20 -7.64
CA SER A 341 -2.70 -12.43 -8.35
C SER A 341 -2.07 -12.42 -9.75
N ILE A 342 -1.43 -13.52 -10.13
CA ILE A 342 -0.99 -13.74 -11.51
C ILE A 342 -2.12 -14.43 -12.26
N ALA A 343 -2.42 -13.99 -13.48
CA ALA A 343 -3.43 -14.68 -14.29
C ALA A 343 -2.95 -16.10 -14.64
N ALA A 344 -3.83 -17.09 -14.55
CA ALA A 344 -3.50 -18.51 -14.82
C ALA A 344 -2.80 -18.73 -16.18
N MET A 345 -3.17 -17.95 -17.19
CA MET A 345 -2.59 -18.03 -18.53
C MET A 345 -1.14 -17.51 -18.60
N ASP A 346 -0.75 -16.67 -17.65
CA ASP A 346 0.59 -16.07 -17.58
C ASP A 346 1.54 -16.85 -16.68
N MET A 347 1.15 -18.03 -16.18
CA MET A 347 1.94 -18.88 -15.28
C MET A 347 2.86 -19.88 -16.01
N THR A 348 3.45 -19.53 -17.15
CA THR A 348 4.30 -20.45 -17.95
C THR A 348 5.78 -20.17 -17.81
N CYS A 349 6.62 -21.17 -18.12
CA CYS A 349 8.05 -20.93 -18.29
C CYS A 349 8.36 -19.99 -19.47
N SER A 350 7.64 -20.18 -20.59
CA SER A 350 7.89 -19.47 -21.85
C SER A 350 7.76 -17.95 -21.77
N ARG A 351 7.11 -17.41 -20.73
CA ARG A 351 7.01 -15.96 -20.49
C ARG A 351 8.37 -15.30 -20.27
N PHE A 352 9.34 -16.01 -19.70
CA PHE A 352 10.68 -15.48 -19.42
C PHE A 352 11.50 -15.26 -20.71
N ARG A 353 11.07 -15.79 -21.86
CA ARG A 353 11.63 -15.48 -23.18
C ARG A 353 11.19 -14.13 -23.72
N LYS A 354 10.13 -13.54 -23.16
CA LYS A 354 9.57 -12.27 -23.63
C LYS A 354 10.29 -11.13 -22.91
N GLU A 355 11.03 -10.34 -23.66
CA GLU A 355 11.76 -9.19 -23.10
C GLU A 355 10.83 -8.19 -22.41
N SER A 356 9.63 -7.97 -22.95
CA SER A 356 8.61 -7.11 -22.32
C SER A 356 8.11 -7.63 -20.99
N PHE A 357 8.07 -8.95 -20.77
CA PHE A 357 7.71 -9.51 -19.46
C PHE A 357 8.80 -9.22 -18.43
N LEU A 358 10.07 -9.45 -18.79
CA LEU A 358 11.19 -9.18 -17.90
C LEU A 358 11.31 -7.68 -17.57
N GLU A 359 11.00 -6.80 -18.54
CA GLU A 359 11.05 -5.34 -18.35
C GLU A 359 9.85 -4.78 -17.61
N GLU A 360 8.65 -5.00 -18.13
CA GLU A 360 7.46 -4.25 -17.73
C GLU A 360 6.78 -4.88 -16.50
N GLN A 361 6.87 -6.21 -16.37
CA GLN A 361 6.24 -6.95 -15.27
C GLN A 361 7.21 -7.18 -14.12
N LEU A 362 8.41 -7.72 -14.41
CA LEU A 362 9.39 -7.99 -13.36
C LEU A 362 10.26 -6.77 -13.02
N GLY A 363 10.35 -5.79 -13.92
CA GLY A 363 11.16 -4.59 -13.73
C GLY A 363 12.67 -4.85 -13.79
N TRP A 364 13.13 -6.02 -14.24
CA TRP A 364 14.55 -6.41 -14.14
C TRP A 364 15.47 -5.51 -14.97
N PRO A 365 16.68 -5.18 -14.46
CA PRO A 365 17.60 -4.34 -15.19
C PRO A 365 18.15 -5.08 -16.42
N GLN A 366 18.55 -4.34 -17.45
CA GLN A 366 19.10 -4.92 -18.69
C GLN A 366 20.16 -5.99 -18.42
N THR A 367 21.05 -5.75 -17.46
CA THR A 367 22.13 -6.68 -17.09
C THR A 367 21.62 -8.07 -16.69
N LEU A 368 20.53 -8.14 -15.94
CA LEU A 368 19.93 -9.42 -15.54
C LEU A 368 19.08 -10.01 -16.67
N ARG A 369 18.33 -9.18 -17.40
CA ARG A 369 17.54 -9.61 -18.57
C ARG A 369 18.41 -10.28 -19.62
N ASP A 370 19.54 -9.68 -19.94
CA ASP A 370 20.48 -10.19 -20.94
C ASP A 370 21.01 -11.59 -20.56
N LYS A 371 21.23 -11.86 -19.27
CA LYS A 371 21.68 -13.17 -18.78
C LYS A 371 20.59 -14.22 -18.96
N VAL A 372 19.35 -13.89 -18.61
CA VAL A 372 18.19 -14.78 -18.72
C VAL A 372 17.89 -15.09 -20.20
N ILE A 373 17.94 -14.07 -21.07
CA ILE A 373 17.75 -14.24 -22.51
C ILE A 373 18.86 -15.13 -23.12
N ARG A 374 20.12 -14.98 -22.70
CA ARG A 374 21.20 -15.87 -23.14
C ARG A 374 20.99 -17.31 -22.70
N LEU A 375 20.57 -17.52 -21.45
CA LEU A 375 20.24 -18.84 -20.93
C LEU A 375 19.14 -19.51 -21.78
N GLU A 376 18.05 -18.79 -22.06
CA GLU A 376 16.89 -19.32 -22.81
C GLU A 376 17.18 -19.60 -24.29
N ASN A 377 18.05 -18.83 -24.93
CA ASN A 377 18.37 -18.96 -26.37
C ASN A 377 19.42 -20.03 -26.70
N LEU A 378 20.06 -20.61 -25.68
CA LEU A 378 21.11 -21.63 -25.84
C LEU A 378 20.61 -23.05 -25.51
N GLN A 379 19.33 -23.19 -25.16
CA GLN A 379 18.56 -24.44 -25.24
C GLN A 379 18.07 -24.68 -26.67
#